data_AF-A0A124SPZ9-F1
#
_entry.id   AF-A0A124SPZ9-F1
#
_cell.length_a   1.000
_cell.length_b   1.000
_cell.length_c   1.000
_cell.angle_alpha   90.00
_cell.angle_beta   90.00
_cell.angle_gamma   90.00
#
_symmetry.space_group_name_H-M   'P 1'
#
loop_
_entity.id
_entity.type
_entity.pdbx_description
1 polymer ?
#
loop_
_entity_poly.entity_id
_entity_poly.type
_entity_poly.pdbx_seq_one_letter_code
_entity_poly.pdbx_strand_id
1 'polypeptide(L)'
;MTTSPLHAPPLGPQLKRWRALHRVKQSHAAELFGVAQSTISRWEAGLQRMSPGERATAERLLAARLDSAGDHALARLVAGSAGRMHLVCDLTHRLLACSPARAAEFSQPLSMLLGTSLWRYATPEIVRMEAALDTLGWHDRAGPPSVEFETGANASRVVPIRGSMCRWTRMTLSDGTAARLVETL
;
A
#
# COMPACT_ATOMS: atom_id res chain seq x y z
N MET A 1 -13.82 17.59 -13.29
CA MET A 1 -12.86 16.48 -13.21
C MET A 1 -13.41 15.48 -12.22
N THR A 2 -14.05 14.42 -12.73
CA THR A 2 -14.68 13.37 -11.94
C THR A 2 -13.59 12.52 -11.31
N THR A 3 -13.44 12.63 -9.99
CA THR A 3 -12.68 11.68 -9.18
C THR A 3 -13.33 10.31 -9.36
N SER A 4 -12.72 9.44 -10.18
CA SER A 4 -13.07 8.02 -10.21
C SER A 4 -13.07 7.51 -8.76
N PRO A 5 -14.11 6.78 -8.33
CA PRO A 5 -14.15 6.26 -6.98
C PRO A 5 -12.92 5.39 -6.79
N LEU A 6 -12.07 5.77 -5.85
CA LEU A 6 -10.99 4.94 -5.32
C LEU A 6 -11.61 3.57 -5.05
N HIS A 7 -11.14 2.53 -5.74
CA HIS A 7 -11.45 1.17 -5.35
C HIS A 7 -10.84 1.00 -3.96
N ALA A 8 -11.69 1.13 -2.94
CA ALA A 8 -11.24 1.24 -1.57
C ALA A 8 -11.09 -0.19 -1.04
N PRO A 9 -9.87 -0.69 -0.81
CA PRO A 9 -9.67 -2.10 -0.51
C PRO A 9 -10.43 -2.48 0.78
N PRO A 10 -10.86 -3.75 0.89
CA PRO A 10 -11.52 -4.23 2.10
C PRO A 10 -10.55 -4.20 3.27
N LEU A 11 -10.80 -3.30 4.23
CA LEU A 11 -9.94 -3.13 5.41
C LEU A 11 -10.21 -4.16 6.51
N GLY A 12 -11.38 -4.78 6.52
CA GLY A 12 -11.78 -5.76 7.53
C GLY A 12 -10.81 -6.94 7.68
N PRO A 13 -10.50 -7.68 6.60
CA PRO A 13 -9.52 -8.77 6.64
C PRO A 13 -8.10 -8.30 7.00
N GLN A 14 -7.73 -7.08 6.62
CA GLN A 14 -6.44 -6.48 7.02
C GLN A 14 -6.41 -6.17 8.52
N LEU A 15 -7.49 -5.61 9.06
CA LEU A 15 -7.66 -5.32 10.48
C LEU A 15 -7.59 -6.60 11.32
N LYS A 16 -8.25 -7.68 10.87
CA LYS A 16 -8.19 -8.99 11.53
C LYS A 16 -6.76 -9.51 11.65
N ARG A 17 -5.97 -9.41 10.57
CA ARG A 17 -4.57 -9.87 10.54
C ARG A 17 -3.67 -9.03 11.44
N TRP A 18 -3.76 -7.70 11.33
CA TRP A 18 -3.05 -6.78 12.22
C TRP A 18 -3.36 -7.13 13.67
N ARG A 19 -4.65 -7.27 14.00
CA ARG A 19 -5.10 -7.59 15.35
C ARG A 19 -4.52 -8.91 15.85
N ALA A 20 -4.51 -9.96 15.03
CA ALA A 20 -3.94 -11.26 15.38
C ALA A 20 -2.43 -11.18 15.66
N LEU A 21 -1.67 -10.47 14.82
CA LEU A 21 -0.23 -10.32 14.98
C LEU A 21 0.13 -9.52 16.22
N HIS A 22 -0.59 -8.42 16.47
CA HIS A 22 -0.42 -7.56 17.65
C HIS A 22 -1.06 -8.12 18.92
N ARG A 23 -1.64 -9.33 18.86
CA ARG A 23 -2.35 -9.99 19.97
C ARG A 23 -3.46 -9.12 20.58
N VAL A 24 -4.06 -8.26 19.78
CA VAL A 24 -5.15 -7.38 20.20
C VAL A 24 -6.47 -8.18 20.20
N LYS A 25 -7.28 -8.04 21.25
CA LYS A 25 -8.63 -8.65 21.28
C LYS A 25 -9.62 -7.76 20.53
N GLN A 26 -10.70 -8.34 20.00
CA GLN A 26 -11.75 -7.54 19.34
C GLN A 26 -12.35 -6.48 20.28
N SER A 27 -12.45 -6.76 21.58
CA SER A 27 -12.91 -5.81 22.60
C SER A 27 -12.01 -4.58 22.67
N HIS A 28 -10.69 -4.78 22.70
CA HIS A 28 -9.72 -3.68 22.73
C HIS A 28 -9.68 -2.92 21.40
N ALA A 29 -9.80 -3.61 20.26
CA ALA A 29 -9.99 -2.93 18.98
C ALA A 29 -11.27 -2.08 18.99
N ALA A 30 -12.35 -2.55 19.59
CA ALA A 30 -13.58 -1.78 19.72
C ALA A 30 -13.36 -0.46 20.49
N GLU A 31 -12.58 -0.49 21.57
CA GLU A 31 -12.17 0.71 22.32
C GLU A 31 -11.38 1.69 21.44
N LEU A 32 -10.40 1.21 20.67
CA LEU A 32 -9.59 2.05 19.76
C LEU A 32 -10.44 2.78 18.70
N PHE A 33 -11.53 2.15 18.25
CA PHE A 33 -12.44 2.70 17.26
C PHE A 33 -13.64 3.43 17.88
N GLY A 34 -13.85 3.35 19.20
CA GLY A 34 -15.03 3.88 19.86
C GLY A 34 -16.34 3.19 19.45
N VAL A 35 -16.30 1.89 19.14
CA VAL A 35 -17.44 1.10 18.65
C VAL A 35 -17.67 -0.15 19.50
N ALA A 36 -18.80 -0.82 19.32
CA ALA A 36 -19.06 -2.12 19.96
C ALA A 36 -18.19 -3.24 19.36
N GLN A 37 -17.83 -4.25 20.17
CA GLN A 37 -17.08 -5.43 19.70
C GLN A 37 -17.77 -6.15 18.52
N SER A 38 -19.10 -6.20 18.51
CA SER A 38 -19.88 -6.79 17.41
C SER A 38 -19.70 -6.05 16.08
N THR A 39 -19.41 -4.75 16.11
CA THR A 39 -19.07 -3.95 14.92
C THR A 39 -17.71 -4.37 14.38
N ILE A 40 -16.69 -4.53 15.24
CA ILE A 40 -15.38 -5.07 14.84
C ILE A 40 -15.54 -6.44 14.19
N SER A 41 -16.29 -7.35 14.83
CA SER A 41 -16.53 -8.68 14.28
C SER A 41 -17.17 -8.66 12.89
N ARG A 42 -18.14 -7.77 12.66
CA ARG A 42 -18.79 -7.62 11.35
C ARG A 42 -17.85 -7.01 10.31
N TRP A 43 -17.01 -6.04 10.69
CA TRP A 43 -15.98 -5.51 9.78
C TRP A 43 -15.00 -6.57 9.35
N GLU A 44 -14.45 -7.34 10.30
CA GLU A 44 -13.48 -8.40 10.02
C GLU A 44 -14.03 -9.51 9.13
N ALA A 45 -15.33 -9.77 9.21
CA ALA A 45 -16.04 -10.72 8.35
C ALA A 45 -16.52 -10.11 7.02
N GLY A 46 -16.29 -8.81 6.78
CA GLY A 46 -16.77 -8.11 5.58
C GLY A 46 -18.29 -7.89 5.54
N LEU A 47 -19.00 -8.10 6.65
CA LEU A 47 -20.47 -8.04 6.75
C LEU A 47 -20.99 -6.62 6.93
N GLN A 48 -20.15 -5.68 7.36
CA GLN A 48 -20.51 -4.28 7.54
C GLN A 48 -19.41 -3.38 6.97
N ARG A 49 -19.81 -2.31 6.28
CA ARG A 49 -18.90 -1.26 5.83
C ARG A 49 -18.59 -0.28 6.97
N MET A 50 -17.33 0.14 7.06
CA MET A 50 -16.90 1.24 7.92
C MET A 50 -17.47 2.55 7.38
N SER A 51 -17.92 3.44 8.26
CA SER A 51 -18.17 4.84 7.94
C SER A 51 -16.84 5.54 7.55
N PRO A 52 -16.88 6.73 6.91
CA PRO A 52 -15.66 7.43 6.51
C PRO A 52 -14.67 7.70 7.66
N GLY A 53 -15.17 8.05 8.85
CA GLY A 53 -14.32 8.31 10.02
C GLY A 53 -13.64 7.04 10.54
N GLU A 54 -14.40 5.95 10.67
CA GLU A 54 -13.87 4.64 11.08
C GLU A 54 -12.85 4.11 10.06
N ARG A 55 -13.14 4.30 8.77
CA ARG A 55 -12.24 3.92 7.68
C ARG A 55 -10.93 4.70 7.77
N ALA A 56 -10.97 6.02 7.97
CA ALA A 56 -9.77 6.83 8.12
C ALA A 56 -8.92 6.39 9.33
N THR A 57 -9.55 6.00 10.44
CA THR A 57 -8.83 5.42 11.59
C THR A 57 -8.19 4.08 11.24
N ALA A 58 -8.90 3.19 10.56
CA ALA A 58 -8.35 1.92 10.10
C ALA A 58 -7.18 2.12 9.12
N GLU A 59 -7.28 3.07 8.20
CA GLU A 59 -6.22 3.38 7.24
C GLU A 59 -4.97 3.91 7.94
N ARG A 60 -5.10 4.77 8.96
CA ARG A 60 -3.95 5.21 9.76
C ARG A 60 -3.29 4.07 10.51
N LEU A 61 -4.08 3.14 11.05
CA LEU A 61 -3.59 1.98 11.80
C LEU A 61 -2.88 0.95 10.91
N LEU A 62 -3.40 0.73 9.70
CA LEU A 62 -2.95 -0.31 8.77
C LEU A 62 -1.96 0.20 7.72
N ALA A 63 -1.72 1.51 7.65
CA ALA A 63 -0.73 2.07 6.74
C ALA A 63 0.67 1.65 7.13
N ALA A 64 1.36 0.99 6.20
CA ALA A 64 2.74 0.58 6.39
C ALA A 64 3.69 1.73 6.72
N ARG A 65 4.58 1.46 7.68
CA ARG A 65 5.63 2.34 8.17
C ARG A 65 6.91 1.55 8.39
N LEU A 66 8.05 2.17 8.13
CA LEU A 66 9.36 1.56 8.32
C LEU A 66 9.87 1.93 9.71
N ASP A 67 9.38 1.24 10.74
CA ASP A 67 9.66 1.61 12.14
C ASP A 67 10.64 0.61 12.83
N SER A 68 10.80 -0.61 12.33
CA SER A 68 11.75 -1.59 12.90
C SER A 68 13.11 -1.63 12.19
N ALA A 69 14.11 -2.24 12.84
CA ALA A 69 15.43 -2.45 12.24
C ALA A 69 15.39 -3.27 10.94
N GLY A 70 14.48 -4.26 10.86
CA GLY A 70 14.27 -5.07 9.66
C GLY A 70 13.70 -4.23 8.51
N ASP A 71 12.71 -3.38 8.80
CA ASP A 71 12.10 -2.52 7.80
C ASP A 71 13.10 -1.46 7.30
N HIS A 72 13.94 -0.92 8.19
CA HIS A 72 15.04 -0.04 7.80
C HIS A 72 16.10 -0.76 6.96
N ALA A 73 16.38 -2.03 7.22
CA ALA A 73 17.28 -2.82 6.39
C ALA A 73 16.72 -2.99 4.97
N LEU A 74 15.43 -3.33 4.86
CA LEU A 74 14.73 -3.37 3.57
C LEU A 74 14.83 -2.04 2.82
N ALA A 75 14.58 -0.92 3.52
CA ALA A 75 14.69 0.41 2.92
C ALA A 75 16.09 0.72 2.40
N ARG A 76 17.14 0.32 3.15
CA ARG A 76 18.54 0.46 2.69
C ARG A 76 18.83 -0.40 1.46
N LEU A 77 18.30 -1.61 1.37
CA LEU A 77 18.45 -2.46 0.19
C LEU A 77 17.80 -1.81 -1.04
N VAL A 78 16.60 -1.27 -0.90
CA VAL A 78 15.92 -0.52 -1.98
C VAL A 78 16.72 0.73 -2.37
N ALA A 79 17.18 1.51 -1.39
CA ALA A 79 17.95 2.73 -1.63
C ALA A 79 19.37 2.49 -2.17
N GLY A 80 19.92 1.27 -2.01
CA GLY A 80 21.20 0.86 -2.57
C GLY A 80 21.09 0.15 -3.92
N SER A 81 19.88 -0.15 -4.40
CA SER A 81 19.67 -0.88 -5.65
C SER A 81 20.03 -0.03 -6.88
N ALA A 82 20.71 -0.65 -7.84
CA ALA A 82 20.99 -0.05 -9.15
C ALA A 82 19.75 -0.06 -10.08
N GLY A 83 18.76 -0.91 -9.80
CA GLY A 83 17.54 -1.03 -10.60
C GLY A 83 16.54 0.10 -10.34
N ARG A 84 15.60 0.32 -11.27
CA ARG A 84 14.54 1.34 -11.16
C ARG A 84 13.39 0.83 -10.29
N MET A 85 13.58 0.87 -8.98
CA MET A 85 12.59 0.38 -8.02
C MET A 85 12.27 1.36 -6.90
N HIS A 86 11.09 1.18 -6.30
CA HIS A 86 10.68 1.89 -5.10
C HIS A 86 9.73 1.05 -4.25
N LEU A 87 9.66 1.36 -2.97
CA LEU A 87 8.78 0.71 -2.00
C LEU A 87 7.66 1.68 -1.63
N VAL A 88 6.41 1.24 -1.70
CA VAL A 88 5.25 2.02 -1.25
C VAL A 88 4.45 1.27 -0.19
N CYS A 89 3.66 1.99 0.59
CA CYS A 89 2.60 1.40 1.40
C CYS A 89 1.53 0.82 0.48
N ASP A 90 1.22 -0.46 0.60
CA ASP A 90 0.27 -1.17 -0.27
C ASP A 90 -1.15 -0.59 -0.17
N LEU A 91 -1.50 -0.03 1.00
CA LEU A 91 -2.81 0.56 1.23
C LEU A 91 -2.93 2.01 0.73
N THR A 92 -1.95 2.85 1.06
CA THR A 92 -2.04 4.32 0.85
C THR A 92 -1.20 4.82 -0.33
N HIS A 93 -0.42 3.94 -0.95
CA HIS A 93 0.53 4.24 -2.02
C HIS A 93 1.57 5.30 -1.63
N ARG A 94 1.78 5.51 -0.32
CA ARG A 94 2.79 6.41 0.20
C ARG A 94 4.18 5.87 -0.09
N LEU A 95 5.05 6.68 -0.66
CA LEU A 95 6.44 6.30 -0.93
C LEU A 95 7.20 6.08 0.39
N LEU A 96 7.77 4.90 0.59
CA LEU A 96 8.50 4.50 1.79
C LEU A 96 10.02 4.50 1.57
N ALA A 97 10.48 4.02 0.41
CA ALA A 97 11.88 4.01 0.00
C ALA A 97 11.98 4.07 -1.52
N CYS A 98 13.11 4.52 -2.07
CA CYS A 98 13.30 4.64 -3.50
C CYS A 98 14.78 4.42 -3.87
N SER A 99 15.02 3.72 -4.97
CA SER A 99 16.35 3.57 -5.55
C SER A 99 16.84 4.89 -6.19
N PRO A 100 18.16 5.11 -6.32
CA PRO A 100 18.70 6.30 -6.99
C PRO A 100 18.30 6.39 -8.46
N ALA A 101 18.29 5.26 -9.17
CA ALA A 101 17.90 5.20 -10.58
C ALA A 101 16.44 5.62 -10.79
N ARG A 102 15.53 5.20 -9.90
CA ARG A 102 14.14 5.65 -9.93
C ARG A 102 14.02 7.12 -9.52
N ALA A 103 14.70 7.53 -8.45
CA ALA A 103 14.61 8.90 -7.95
C ALA A 103 15.08 9.94 -8.99
N ALA A 104 16.08 9.59 -9.81
CA ALA A 104 16.57 10.44 -10.90
C ALA A 104 15.53 10.70 -12.02
N GLU A 105 14.45 9.91 -12.08
CA GLU A 105 13.34 10.15 -13.02
C GLU A 105 12.35 11.19 -12.50
N PHE A 106 12.32 11.43 -11.19
CA PHE A 106 11.42 12.40 -10.59
C PHE A 106 11.96 13.82 -10.81
N SER A 107 11.06 14.78 -11.04
CA SER A 107 11.45 16.18 -11.17
C SER A 107 11.52 16.92 -9.83
N GLN A 108 11.26 16.23 -8.72
CA GLN A 108 11.38 16.77 -7.37
C GLN A 108 12.40 15.95 -6.56
N PRO A 109 13.13 16.58 -5.63
CA PRO A 109 13.95 15.87 -4.66
C PRO A 109 13.16 14.77 -3.97
N LEU A 110 13.78 13.60 -3.81
CA LEU A 110 13.16 12.44 -3.17
C LEU A 110 12.60 12.77 -1.78
N SER A 111 13.27 13.65 -1.02
CA SER A 111 12.81 14.11 0.30
C SER A 111 11.43 14.77 0.29
N MET A 112 11.02 15.40 -0.82
CA MET A 112 9.68 15.98 -0.95
C MET A 112 8.60 14.93 -1.29
N LEU A 113 9.00 13.77 -1.81
CA LEU A 113 8.09 12.71 -2.22
C LEU A 113 7.95 11.60 -1.16
N LEU A 114 8.98 11.39 -0.34
CA LEU A 114 8.93 10.42 0.77
C LEU A 114 7.75 10.71 1.69
N GLY A 115 7.00 9.65 2.02
CA GLY A 115 5.80 9.71 2.83
C GLY A 115 4.57 10.28 2.12
N THR A 116 4.67 10.74 0.88
CA THR A 116 3.53 11.22 0.09
C THR A 116 2.95 10.11 -0.77
N SER A 117 1.62 10.12 -0.98
CA SER A 117 0.96 9.17 -1.87
C SER A 117 1.30 9.46 -3.32
N LEU A 118 1.76 8.43 -4.04
CA LEU A 118 2.03 8.49 -5.47
C LEU A 118 0.79 8.19 -6.33
N TRP A 119 -0.33 7.81 -5.71
CA TRP A 119 -1.55 7.36 -6.42
C TRP A 119 -2.08 8.36 -7.45
N ARG A 120 -1.97 9.66 -7.16
CA ARG A 120 -2.38 10.74 -8.09
C ARG A 120 -1.65 10.73 -9.44
N TYR A 121 -0.55 9.99 -9.55
CA TYR A 121 0.24 9.86 -10.77
C TYR A 121 -0.03 8.57 -11.54
N ALA A 122 -0.89 7.68 -11.00
CA ALA A 122 -1.20 6.38 -11.59
C ALA A 122 -1.74 6.52 -13.02
N THR A 123 -1.25 5.66 -13.92
CA THR A 123 -1.82 5.52 -15.27
C THR A 123 -3.10 4.68 -15.21
N PRO A 124 -3.94 4.70 -16.27
CA PRO A 124 -5.11 3.83 -16.34
C PRO A 124 -4.79 2.34 -16.16
N GLU A 125 -3.63 1.88 -16.64
CA GLU A 125 -3.16 0.49 -16.49
C GLU A 125 -2.91 0.16 -15.02
N ILE A 126 -2.24 1.06 -14.28
CA ILE A 126 -2.02 0.92 -12.84
C ILE A 126 -3.34 0.86 -12.09
N VAL A 127 -4.30 1.74 -12.44
CA VAL A 127 -5.62 1.74 -11.81
C VAL A 127 -6.38 0.46 -12.09
N ARG A 128 -6.35 -0.05 -13.33
CA ARG A 128 -6.97 -1.32 -13.69
C ARG A 128 -6.33 -2.49 -12.94
N MET A 129 -5.01 -2.52 -12.84
CA MET A 129 -4.32 -3.58 -12.12
C MET A 129 -4.64 -3.54 -10.63
N GLU A 130 -4.66 -2.35 -10.01
CA GLU A 130 -5.06 -2.18 -8.60
C GLU A 130 -6.45 -2.78 -8.32
N ALA A 131 -7.41 -2.52 -9.21
CA ALA A 131 -8.77 -3.06 -9.09
C ALA A 131 -8.82 -4.59 -9.26
N ALA A 132 -7.84 -5.20 -9.95
CA ALA A 132 -7.75 -6.63 -10.15
C ALA A 132 -7.02 -7.36 -9.01
N LEU A 133 -6.32 -6.66 -8.11
CA LEU A 133 -5.51 -7.30 -7.06
C LEU A 133 -6.34 -8.19 -6.12
N ASP A 134 -7.56 -7.79 -5.78
CA ASP A 134 -8.47 -8.59 -4.97
C ASP A 134 -8.79 -9.94 -5.65
N THR A 135 -9.06 -9.94 -6.95
CA THR A 135 -9.38 -11.17 -7.69
C THR A 135 -8.16 -12.06 -7.92
N LEU A 136 -6.96 -11.47 -7.90
CA LEU A 136 -5.68 -12.17 -7.95
C LEU A 136 -5.24 -12.71 -6.58
N GLY A 137 -6.05 -12.52 -5.53
CA GLY A 137 -5.74 -12.99 -4.17
C GLY A 137 -4.57 -12.25 -3.53
N TRP A 138 -4.27 -11.03 -3.99
CA TRP A 138 -3.15 -10.22 -3.51
C TRP A 138 -3.18 -10.02 -2.00
N HIS A 139 -4.37 -9.83 -1.45
CA HIS A 139 -4.58 -9.59 -0.02
C HIS A 139 -4.81 -10.86 0.79
N ASP A 140 -4.90 -12.05 0.18
CA ASP A 140 -5.33 -13.26 0.90
C ASP A 140 -4.19 -13.96 1.64
N ARG A 141 -2.94 -13.79 1.18
CA ARG A 141 -1.76 -14.50 1.70
C ARG A 141 -0.68 -13.53 2.16
N ALA A 142 0.26 -14.00 2.99
CA ALA A 142 1.41 -13.19 3.45
C ALA A 142 2.47 -12.95 2.37
N GLY A 143 2.41 -13.70 1.26
CA GLY A 143 3.27 -13.56 0.09
C GLY A 143 2.55 -14.11 -1.16
N PRO A 144 1.62 -13.35 -1.77
CA PRO A 144 1.07 -13.72 -3.07
C PRO A 144 2.18 -13.73 -4.14
N PRO A 145 1.97 -14.40 -5.28
CA PRO A 145 2.86 -14.25 -6.43
C PRO A 145 3.00 -12.78 -6.84
N SER A 146 4.17 -12.42 -7.36
CA SER A 146 4.36 -11.12 -8.00
C SER A 146 3.43 -10.98 -9.21
N VAL A 147 2.99 -9.76 -9.47
CA VAL A 147 2.16 -9.44 -10.63
C VAL A 147 2.97 -8.59 -11.60
N GLU A 148 2.98 -8.99 -12.87
CA GLU A 148 3.66 -8.29 -13.95
C GLU A 148 2.66 -7.78 -14.98
N PHE A 149 2.82 -6.54 -15.41
CA PHE A 149 1.94 -5.91 -16.39
C PHE A 149 2.59 -4.69 -17.04
N GLU A 150 2.12 -4.35 -18.24
CA GLU A 150 2.55 -3.14 -18.94
C GLU A 150 1.89 -1.89 -18.35
N THR A 151 2.69 -0.87 -18.07
CA THR A 151 2.19 0.47 -17.73
C THR A 151 2.16 1.34 -18.98
N GLY A 152 1.18 2.23 -19.08
CA GLY A 152 1.17 3.31 -20.06
C GLY A 152 2.08 4.46 -19.63
N ALA A 153 1.89 5.63 -20.25
CA ALA A 153 2.53 6.87 -19.84
C ALA A 153 1.54 7.80 -19.12
N ASN A 154 2.04 8.66 -18.23
CA ASN A 154 1.27 9.78 -17.69
C ASN A 154 1.80 11.12 -18.23
N ALA A 155 1.05 12.20 -18.02
CA ALA A 155 1.46 13.56 -18.36
C ALA A 155 2.09 14.32 -17.17
N SER A 156 2.42 13.63 -16.08
CA SER A 156 2.91 14.26 -14.86
C SER A 156 4.35 14.71 -15.05
N ARG A 157 4.60 15.99 -14.77
CA ARG A 157 5.97 16.52 -14.70
C ARG A 157 6.66 16.20 -13.38
N VAL A 158 5.93 15.84 -12.32
CA VAL A 158 6.50 15.65 -10.98
C VAL A 158 7.02 14.23 -10.80
N VAL A 159 6.16 13.25 -11.10
CA VAL A 159 6.46 11.82 -11.08
C VAL A 159 6.05 11.28 -12.45
N PRO A 160 6.94 11.37 -13.46
CA PRO A 160 6.64 10.87 -14.79
C PRO A 160 6.57 9.35 -14.76
N ILE A 161 5.58 8.78 -15.45
CA ILE A 161 5.50 7.35 -15.74
C ILE A 161 5.63 7.21 -17.25
N ARG A 162 6.55 6.37 -17.68
CA ARG A 162 6.75 6.00 -19.09
C ARG A 162 6.19 4.60 -19.34
N GLY A 163 5.87 4.31 -20.59
CA GLY A 163 5.49 2.97 -21.00
C GLY A 163 6.62 1.97 -20.68
N SER A 164 6.33 0.95 -19.88
CA SER A 164 7.32 -0.04 -19.45
C SER A 164 6.65 -1.31 -18.92
N MET A 165 7.42 -2.39 -18.81
CA MET A 165 6.99 -3.55 -18.02
C MET A 165 7.21 -3.26 -16.53
N CYS A 166 6.20 -3.52 -15.71
CA CYS A 166 6.21 -3.29 -14.27
C CYS A 166 6.00 -4.60 -13.53
N ARG A 167 6.75 -4.81 -12.43
CA ARG A 167 6.49 -5.87 -11.46
C ARG A 167 6.09 -5.29 -10.11
N TRP A 168 5.02 -5.82 -9.54
CA TRP A 168 4.63 -5.59 -8.16
C TRP A 168 4.87 -6.84 -7.33
N THR A 169 5.57 -6.66 -6.21
CA THR A 169 5.80 -7.72 -5.22
C THR A 169 5.32 -7.24 -3.86
N ARG A 170 4.39 -7.97 -3.25
CA ARG A 170 3.87 -7.65 -1.92
C ARG A 170 4.88 -8.06 -0.86
N MET A 171 5.14 -7.18 0.10
CA MET A 171 6.05 -7.42 1.22
C MET A 171 5.30 -7.20 2.53
N THR A 172 5.44 -8.12 3.49
CA THR A 172 4.90 -7.93 4.85
C THR A 172 6.00 -7.33 5.72
N LEU A 173 5.74 -6.17 6.31
CA LEU A 173 6.67 -5.53 7.25
C LEU A 173 6.61 -6.20 8.62
N SER A 174 7.54 -5.82 9.50
CA SER A 174 7.71 -6.46 10.81
C SER A 174 6.49 -6.32 11.72
N ASP A 175 5.68 -5.28 11.53
CA ASP A 175 4.41 -5.04 12.23
C ASP A 175 3.18 -5.66 11.54
N GLY A 176 3.39 -6.45 10.48
CA GLY A 176 2.35 -7.13 9.70
C GLY A 176 1.63 -6.26 8.67
N THR A 177 1.96 -4.97 8.59
CA THR A 177 1.44 -4.10 7.53
C THR A 177 2.05 -4.47 6.19
N ALA A 178 1.35 -4.14 5.10
CA ALA A 178 1.78 -4.50 3.76
C ALA A 178 2.44 -3.31 3.05
N ALA A 179 3.66 -3.54 2.55
CA ALA A 179 4.32 -2.71 1.57
C ALA A 179 4.29 -3.40 0.20
N ARG A 180 4.52 -2.62 -0.84
CA ARG A 180 4.62 -3.09 -2.23
C ARG A 180 5.93 -2.59 -2.81
N LEU A 181 6.76 -3.53 -3.25
CA LEU A 181 7.91 -3.23 -4.08
C LEU A 181 7.44 -3.09 -5.53
N VAL A 182 7.79 -1.99 -6.15
CA VAL A 182 7.46 -1.65 -7.53
C VAL A 182 8.75 -1.55 -8.32
N GLU A 183 8.87 -2.38 -9.37
CA GLU A 183 10.06 -2.47 -10.22
C GLU A 183 9.68 -2.17 -11.66
N THR A 184 10.50 -1.40 -12.37
CA THR A 184 10.48 -1.40 -13.85
C THR A 184 11.49 -2.42 -14.34
N LEU A 185 11.04 -3.29 -15.24
CA LEU A 185 11.83 -4.35 -15.85
C LEU A 185 12.50 -3.90 -17.15
#